data_AF-A0A0F9ATC7-F1
#
_entry.id   AF-A0A0F9ATC7-F1
#
_cell.length_a   1.000
_cell.length_b   1.000
_cell.length_c   1.000
_cell.angle_alpha   90.00
_cell.angle_beta   90.00
_cell.angle_gamma   90.00
#
_symmetry.space_group_name_H-M   'P 1'
#
loop_
_entity.id
_entity.type
_entity.pdbx_description
1 polymer ?
#
loop_
_entity_poly.entity_id
_entity_poly.type
_entity_poly.pdbx_seq_one_letter_code
_entity_poly.pdbx_strand_id
1 'polypeptide(L)' 'MEDIETITSLSNPVVKRLRRLQGKTRARQREKAFFVEGVPITLKAFDSKVSVETIVFSDVLLT' A
#
# COMPACT_ATOMS: atom_id res chain seq x y z
N MET A 1 -4.47 -15.01 10.16
CA MET A 1 -5.42 -13.95 10.53
C MET A 1 -4.84 -12.69 9.93
N GLU A 2 -5.53 -12.01 9.02
CA GLU A 2 -5.07 -10.71 8.54
C GLU A 2 -5.42 -9.69 9.62
N ASP A 3 -4.41 -9.07 10.22
CA ASP A 3 -4.59 -8.05 11.25
C ASP A 3 -5.04 -6.74 10.58
N ILE A 4 -6.31 -6.40 10.73
CA ILE A 4 -6.84 -5.11 10.29
C ILE A 4 -6.54 -4.07 11.38
N GLU A 5 -5.70 -3.09 11.06
CA GLU A 5 -5.33 -1.98 11.96
C GLU A 5 -5.86 -0.65 11.43
N THR A 6 -6.63 0.07 12.25
CA THR A 6 -7.05 1.44 11.94
C THR A 6 -5.93 2.42 12.24
N ILE A 7 -5.41 3.09 11.22
CA ILE A 7 -4.35 4.09 11.35
C ILE A 7 -4.92 5.49 11.14
N THR A 8 -4.85 6.33 12.17
CA THR A 8 -5.30 7.74 12.11
C THR A 8 -4.15 8.75 12.08
N SER A 9 -2.93 8.31 12.41
CA SER A 9 -1.76 9.19 12.52
C SER A 9 -0.89 9.20 11.27
N LEU A 10 -0.59 10.40 10.76
CA LEU A 10 0.40 10.61 9.70
C LEU A 10 1.83 10.24 10.13
N SER A 11 2.10 10.18 11.43
CA SER A 11 3.42 9.82 11.96
C SER A 11 3.66 8.31 11.97
N ASN A 12 2.63 7.50 11.72
CA ASN A 12 2.69 6.04 11.71
C ASN A 12 3.78 5.53 10.74
N PRO A 13 4.61 4.54 11.14
CA PRO A 13 5.68 4.00 10.30
C PRO A 13 5.21 3.48 8.93
N VAL A 14 4.03 2.84 8.86
CA VAL A 14 3.42 2.34 7.61
C VAL A 14 3.11 3.51 6.68
N VAL A 15 2.42 4.54 7.17
CA VAL A 15 2.07 5.74 6.39
C VAL A 15 3.33 6.43 5.87
N LYS A 16 4.36 6.57 6.72
CA LYS A 16 5.66 7.12 6.30
C LYS A 16 6.32 6.27 5.22
N ARG A 17 6.28 4.94 5.32
CA ARG A 17 6.83 4.03 4.30
C ARG A 17 6.13 4.24 2.96
N LEU A 18 4.80 4.22 2.92
CA LEU A 18 4.01 4.37 1.69
C LEU A 18 4.32 5.69 0.98
N ARG A 19 4.39 6.81 1.72
CA ARG A 19 4.78 8.12 1.18
C ARG A 19 6.19 8.12 0.56
N ARG A 20 7.14 7.37 1.14
CA ARG A 20 8.48 7.23 0.55
C ARG A 20 8.45 6.43 -0.76
N LEU A 21 7.62 5.39 -0.85
CA LEU A 21 7.50 4.53 -2.02
C LEU A 21 6.79 5.23 -3.20
N GLN A 22 5.84 6.14 -2.92
CA GLN A 22 5.23 7.01 -3.94
C GLN A 22 6.29 7.88 -4.64
N GLY A 23 7.09 8.63 -3.87
CA GLY A 23 7.91 9.71 -4.41
C GLY A 23 9.34 9.35 -4.85
N LYS A 24 9.92 8.22 -4.38
CA LYS A 24 11.38 8.01 -4.50
C LYS A 24 11.76 6.68 -5.14
N THR A 25 12.26 6.73 -6.39
CA THR A 25 12.79 5.56 -7.13
C THR A 25 13.86 4.79 -6.36
N ARG A 26 14.75 5.48 -5.62
CA ARG A 26 15.77 4.84 -4.78
C ARG A 26 15.17 4.00 -3.64
N ALA A 27 14.08 4.46 -3.02
CA ALA A 27 13.41 3.71 -1.97
C ALA A 27 12.77 2.43 -2.54
N ARG A 28 12.11 2.56 -3.71
CA ARG A 28 11.52 1.43 -4.42
C ARG A 28 12.55 0.36 -4.79
N GLN A 29 13.70 0.77 -5.33
CA GLN A 29 14.77 -0.16 -5.70
C GLN A 29 15.37 -0.87 -4.48
N ARG A 30 15.64 -0.12 -3.39
CA ARG A 30 16.22 -0.69 -2.17
C ARG A 30 15.28 -1.68 -1.50
N GLU A 31 14.00 -1.33 -1.41
CA GLU A 31 12.98 -2.15 -0.74
C GLU A 31 12.37 -3.21 -1.66
N LYS A 32 12.69 -3.18 -2.98
CA LYS A 32 12.06 -4.01 -4.02
C LYS A 32 10.52 -3.98 -3.98
N ALA A 33 9.98 -2.84 -3.57
CA ALA A 33 8.55 -2.62 -3.35
C ALA A 33 8.11 -1.32 -4.01
N PHE A 34 6.84 -1.24 -4.36
CA PHE A 34 6.23 -0.03 -4.91
C PHE A 34 4.80 0.12 -4.40
N PHE A 35 4.26 1.31 -4.58
CA PHE A 35 2.90 1.65 -4.18
C PHE A 35 2.07 1.95 -5.44
N VAL A 36 0.84 1.45 -5.47
CA VAL A 36 -0.16 1.69 -6.51
C VAL A 36 -1.49 2.07 -5.89
N GLU A 37 -2.28 2.82 -6.62
CA GLU A 37 -3.62 3.25 -6.23
C GLU A 37 -4.64 2.72 -7.23
N GLY A 38 -5.89 2.59 -6.78
CA GLY A 38 -7.03 2.23 -7.60
C GLY A 38 -7.39 0.74 -7.55
N VAL A 39 -8.65 0.47 -7.21
CA VAL A 39 -9.21 -0.89 -7.12
C VAL A 39 -8.93 -1.74 -8.36
N PRO A 40 -9.10 -1.25 -9.61
CA PRO A 40 -8.86 -2.09 -10.79
C PRO A 40 -7.40 -2.56 -10.93
N ILE A 41 -6.44 -1.73 -10.54
CA ILE A 41 -5.01 -2.08 -10.61
C ILE A 41 -4.68 -3.08 -9.50
N THR A 42 -5.20 -2.86 -8.30
CA THR A 42 -5.01 -3.75 -7.15
C THR A 42 -5.59 -5.14 -7.42
N LEU A 43 -6.80 -5.24 -7.99
CA LEU A 43 -7.40 -6.53 -8.38
C LEU A 43 -6.55 -7.27 -9.43
N LYS A 44 -6.08 -6.56 -10.46
CA LYS A 44 -5.17 -7.14 -11.46
C LYS A 44 -3.87 -7.67 -10.84
N ALA A 45 -3.35 -7.02 -9.80
CA ALA A 45 -2.15 -7.48 -9.10
C ALA A 45 -2.39 -8.82 -8.39
N PHE A 46 -3.55 -8.99 -7.76
CA PHE A 46 -3.97 -10.28 -7.18
C PHE A 46 -4.11 -11.36 -8.25
N ASP A 47 -4.81 -11.07 -9.35
CA ASP A 47 -5.00 -12.02 -10.45
C ASP A 47 -3.67 -12.44 -11.10
N SER A 48 -2.72 -11.50 -11.20
CA SER A 48 -1.41 -11.72 -11.80
C SER A 48 -0.40 -12.40 -10.88
N LYS A 49 -0.82 -12.86 -9.68
CA LYS A 49 0.05 -13.48 -8.65
C LYS A 49 1.22 -12.59 -8.23
N VAL A 50 1.05 -11.28 -8.29
CA VAL A 50 2.02 -10.34 -7.73
C VAL A 50 1.90 -10.40 -6.20
N SER A 51 3.04 -10.44 -5.50
CA SER A 51 3.05 -10.43 -4.03
C SER A 51 2.55 -9.08 -3.51
N VAL A 52 1.43 -9.08 -2.81
CA VAL A 52 0.87 -7.89 -2.14
C VAL A 52 1.23 -7.95 -0.66
N GLU A 53 2.01 -6.97 -0.19
CA GLU A 53 2.46 -6.90 1.22
C GLU A 53 1.46 -6.19 2.14
N THR A 54 0.77 -5.17 1.63
CA THR A 54 -0.08 -4.31 2.45
C THR A 54 -1.18 -3.70 1.58
N ILE A 55 -2.43 -3.80 2.03
CA ILE A 55 -3.58 -3.10 1.46
C ILE A 55 -3.93 -1.96 2.41
N VAL A 56 -4.09 -0.75 1.86
CA VAL A 56 -4.64 0.38 2.60
C VAL A 56 -5.93 0.80 1.92
N PHE A 57 -6.96 0.98 2.72
CA PHE A 57 -8.25 1.46 2.28
C PHE A 57 -8.82 2.46 3.26
N SER A 58 -9.78 3.25 2.79
CA SER A 58 -10.64 4.05 3.66
C SER A 58 -12.02 3.40 3.67
N ASP A 59 -12.51 3.14 4.87
CA ASP A 59 -13.86 2.69 5.16
C ASP A 59 -14.94 3.63 4.57
N VAL A 60 -14.69 4.94 4.56
CA VAL A 60 -15.61 5.94 4.00
C VAL A 60 -15.58 5.97 2.46
N LEU A 61 -14.50 5.52 1.81
CA LEU A 61 -14.35 5.57 0.35
C LEU A 61 -14.67 4.24 -0.34
N LEU A 62 -14.95 3.18 0.41
CA LEU A 62 -15.28 1.85 -0.11
C LEU A 62 -16.79 1.54 -0.17
N THR A 63 -17.65 2.52 0.14
CA THR A 63 -19.12 2.46 -0.05
C THR A 63 -19.53 2.91 -1.44
#